data_AF-A0A6L4AJX4-F1
#
_entry.id   AF-A0A6L4AJX4-F1
#
_cell.length_a   1.000
_cell.length_b   1.000
_cell.length_c   1.000
_cell.angle_alpha   90.00
_cell.angle_beta   90.00
_cell.angle_gamma   90.00
#
_symmetry.space_group_name_H-M   'P 1'
#
loop_
_entity.id
_entity.type
_entity.pdbx_description
1 polymer ?
#
loop_
_entity_poly.entity_id
_entity_poly.type
_entity_poly.pdbx_seq_one_letter_code
_entity_poly.pdbx_strand_id
1 'polypeptide(L)' 'MKRRVVHQWKDWILEYVDENLYELTHKLSQSVHTVVAKNAMDAENQSRQIMENLKDEHA' A
#
# COMPACT_ATOMS: atom_id res chain seq x y z
N MET A 1 18.61 1.06 -1.55
CA MET A 1 17.75 1.22 -0.36
C MET A 1 17.05 -0.11 -0.08
N LYS A 2 16.91 -0.53 1.18
CA LYS A 2 16.23 -1.80 1.52
C LYS A 2 14.74 -1.51 1.72
N ARG A 3 13.89 -2.09 0.87
CA ARG A 3 12.43 -2.08 1.10
C ARG A 3 12.12 -2.78 2.42
N ARG A 4 11.18 -2.22 3.19
CA ARG A 4 10.74 -2.81 4.45
C ARG A 4 9.23 -3.01 4.41
N VAL A 5 8.78 -4.23 4.67
CA VAL A 5 7.35 -4.50 4.86
C VAL A 5 6.86 -3.75 6.09
N VAL A 6 5.90 -2.85 5.87
CA VAL A 6 5.23 -2.05 6.91
C VAL A 6 3.99 -2.79 7.39
N HIS A 7 3.17 -3.26 6.45
CA HIS A 7 1.96 -4.00 6.74
C HIS A 7 1.70 -5.06 5.67
N GLN A 8 1.05 -6.15 6.05
CA GLN A 8 0.64 -7.18 5.11
C GLN A 8 -0.82 -7.57 5.38
N TRP A 9 -1.68 -7.34 4.38
CA TRP A 9 -3.03 -7.89 4.35
C TRP A 9 -3.05 -9.21 3.58
N LYS A 10 -4.23 -9.82 3.45
CA LYS A 10 -4.43 -11.08 2.73
C LYS A 10 -3.85 -11.01 1.31
N ASP A 11 -4.37 -10.10 0.51
CA ASP A 11 -4.02 -9.95 -0.91
C ASP A 11 -3.09 -8.76 -1.19
N TRP A 12 -2.77 -7.96 -0.17
CA TRP A 12 -2.00 -6.72 -0.31
C TRP A 12 -0.77 -6.69 0.60
N ILE A 13 0.28 -5.99 0.20
CA ILE A 13 1.47 -5.71 1.01
C ILE A 13 1.83 -4.24 0.88
N LEU A 14 2.09 -3.58 2.01
CA LEU A 14 2.58 -2.22 2.07
C LEU A 14 4.06 -2.24 2.44
N GLU A 15 4.88 -1.67 1.58
CA GLU A 15 6.32 -1.61 1.73
C GLU A 15 6.76 -0.15 1.84
N TYR A 16 7.63 0.14 2.79
CA TYR A 16 8.38 1.39 2.82
C TYR A 16 9.53 1.31 1.83
N VAL A 17 9.63 2.31 0.96
CA VAL A 17 10.67 2.40 -0.07
C VAL A 17 11.77 3.36 0.34
N ASP A 18 11.41 4.61 0.62
CA ASP A 18 12.34 5.66 1.04
C ASP A 18 11.61 6.89 1.59
N GLU A 19 12.25 7.67 2.46
CA GLU A 19 11.73 8.87 3.16
C GLU A 19 10.24 8.84 3.58
N ASN A 20 9.35 9.21 2.66
CA ASN A 20 7.89 9.29 2.84
C ASN A 20 7.14 8.49 1.75
N LEU A 21 7.86 7.64 1.03
CA LEU A 21 7.40 6.85 -0.10
C LEU A 21 7.16 5.41 0.34
N TYR A 22 5.93 4.97 0.10
CA TYR A 22 5.47 3.62 0.34
C TYR A 22 4.89 3.05 -0.97
N GLU A 23 4.95 1.74 -1.10
CA GLU A 23 4.37 0.99 -2.22
C GLU A 23 3.37 -0.02 -1.66
N LEU A 24 2.12 0.11 -2.09
CA LEU A 24 1.06 -0.84 -1.84
C LEU A 24 0.96 -1.78 -3.04
N THR A 25 1.36 -3.04 -2.86
CA THR A 25 1.37 -4.05 -3.92
C THR A 25 0.26 -5.07 -3.72
N HIS A 26 -0.53 -5.34 -4.75
CA HIS A 26 -1.46 -6.46 -4.79
C HIS A 26 -0.72 -7.75 -5.19
N LYS A 27 -0.79 -8.78 -4.36
CA LYS A 27 -0.01 -10.02 -4.54
C LYS A 27 -0.42 -10.83 -5.77
N LEU A 28 -1.70 -10.75 -6.17
CA LEU A 28 -2.23 -11.56 -7.27
C LEU A 28 -2.05 -10.86 -8.63
N SER A 29 -2.41 -9.59 -8.72
CA SER A 29 -2.30 -8.83 -9.97
C SER A 29 -0.93 -8.17 -10.16
N GLN A 30 -0.07 -8.19 -9.13
CA GLN A 30 1.19 -7.44 -9.09
C GLN A 30 1.02 -5.93 -9.33
N SER A 31 -0.20 -5.41 -9.14
CA SER A 31 -0.48 -3.98 -9.22
C SER A 31 0.21 -3.26 -8.08
N VAL A 32 0.95 -2.18 -8.38
CA VAL A 32 1.66 -1.38 -7.39
C VAL A 32 1.06 0.02 -7.36
N HIS A 33 0.71 0.49 -6.16
CA HIS A 33 0.18 1.83 -5.92
C HIS A 33 1.15 2.58 -5.02
N THR A 34 1.64 3.71 -5.52
CA THR A 34 2.53 4.58 -4.76
C THR A 34 1.74 5.38 -3.73
N VAL A 35 2.21 5.38 -2.49
CA VAL A 35 1.59 6.06 -1.36
C VAL A 35 2.62 7.00 -0.75
N VAL A 36 2.36 8.31 -0.81
CA VAL A 36 3.21 9.32 -0.18
C VAL A 36 2.61 9.71 1.16
N ALA A 37 3.28 9.34 2.24
CA ALA A 37 2.76 9.48 3.59
C ALA A 37 3.87 9.86 4.57
N LYS A 38 3.52 10.70 5.56
CA LYS A 38 4.45 11.22 6.57
C LYS A 38 4.95 10.16 7.57
N ASN A 39 4.25 9.04 7.68
CA ASN A 39 4.59 7.91 8.54
C ASN A 39 3.81 6.66 8.13
N ALA A 40 4.18 5.52 8.73
CA ALA A 40 3.57 4.22 8.46
C ALA A 40 2.05 4.20 8.70
N MET A 41 1.56 4.84 9.77
CA MET A 41 0.14 4.85 10.11
C MET A 41 -0.69 5.61 9.06
N ASP A 42 -0.17 6.74 8.57
CA ASP A 42 -0.77 7.53 7.50
C ASP A 42 -0.77 6.74 6.18
N ALA A 43 0.33 6.05 5.88
CA ALA A 43 0.45 5.16 4.72
C ALA A 43 -0.58 4.01 4.77
N GLU A 44 -0.77 3.40 5.94
CA GLU A 44 -1.76 2.33 6.16
C GLU A 44 -3.20 2.83 5.98
N ASN A 45 -3.51 4.04 6.44
CA ASN A 45 -4.84 4.64 6.27
C ASN A 45 -5.13 4.98 4.80
N GLN A 46 -4.17 5.57 4.10
CA GLN A 46 -4.31 5.84 2.66
C GLN A 46 -4.42 4.54 1.85
N SER A 47 -3.60 3.54 2.20
CA SER A 47 -3.66 2.21 1.57
C SER A 47 -5.04 1.57 1.73
N ARG A 48 -5.67 1.71 2.89
CA ARG A 48 -7.04 1.23 3.12
C ARG A 48 -8.06 1.91 2.20
N GLN A 49 -8.01 3.22 2.07
CA GLN A 49 -8.90 3.95 1.16
C GLN A 49 -8.70 3.52 -0.30
N ILE A 50 -7.45 3.29 -0.73
CA ILE A 50 -7.16 2.76 -2.07
C ILE A 50 -7.78 1.37 -2.25
N MET A 51 -7.57 0.47 -1.28
CA MET A 51 -8.14 -0.89 -1.33
C MET A 51 -9.67 -0.89 -1.32
N GLU A 52 -10.31 0.03 -0.61
CA GLU A 52 -11.78 0.19 -0.60
C GLU A 52 -12.29 0.68 -1.96
N ASN A 53 -11.70 1.75 -2.51
CA ASN A 53 -12.08 2.27 -3.82
C ASN A 53 -11.95 1.23 -4.94
N LEU A 54 -10.86 0.44 -4.92
CA LEU A 54 -10.64 -0.63 -5.90
C LEU A 54 -11.65 -1.78 -5.76
N LYS A 55 -12.22 -2.00 -4.58
CA LYS A 55 -13.30 -2.98 -4.39
C LYS A 55 -14.63 -2.47 -4.94
N ASP A 56 -14.94 -1.20 -4.70
CA ASP A 56 -16.16 -0.57 -5.19
C ASP A 56 -16.18 -0.45 -6.73
N GLU A 57 -15.02 -0.27 -7.40
CA GLU A 57 -14.94 -0.28 -8.86
C GLU A 57 -15.18 -1.66 -9.51
N HIS A 58 -15.11 -2.74 -8.72
CA HIS A 58 -15.36 -4.12 -9.16
C HIS A 58 -16.71 -4.69 -8.71
N ALA A 59 -17.57 -3.88 -8.08
CA ALA A 59 -18.93 -4.24 -7.65
C ALA A 59 -19.99 -3.83 -8.69
#